data_AF-A0A8J6EGN6-F1
#
_entry.id   AF-A0A8J6EGN6-F1
#
_cell.length_a   1.000
_cell.length_b   1.000
_cell.length_c   1.000
_cell.angle_alpha   90.00
_cell.angle_beta   90.00
_cell.angle_gamma   90.00
#
_symmetry.space_group_name_H-M   'P 1'
#
loop_
_entity.id
_entity.type
_entity.pdbx_description
1 polymer ?
#
loop_
_entity_poly.entity_id
_entity_poly.type
_entity_poly.pdbx_seq_one_letter_code
_entity_poly.pdbx_strand_id
1 'polypeptide(L)'
;MDNAELRKYILNFSLGDGPHGNQGYNRVLLQLFGYAGHGKSSFINSCKYIIDDREEFIEHAEPENIQSKGGKTMIRKAYDLTQNITIVDNRGFCTMKSFERAEMYAQLGNFIPIGEEVIWTDNYTSMMNKLEDAELNLNYPDFIVPILIYSADYDLKDPQREELKTFLENCVIMTGKI
;
A
#
# COMPACT_ATOMS: atom_id res chain seq x y z
N MET A 1 0.03 -26.72 -0.05
CA MET A 1 -1.20 -25.98 -0.34
C MET A 1 -1.18 -25.69 -1.82
N ASP A 2 -2.16 -26.19 -2.56
CA ASP A 2 -2.30 -25.84 -3.98
C ASP A 2 -2.99 -24.47 -4.15
N ASN A 3 -3.06 -23.96 -5.38
CA ASN A 3 -3.64 -22.64 -5.66
C ASN A 3 -5.13 -22.56 -5.32
N ALA A 4 -5.89 -23.66 -5.46
CA ALA A 4 -7.32 -23.69 -5.16
C ALA A 4 -7.57 -23.68 -3.65
N GLU A 5 -6.77 -24.42 -2.89
CA GLU A 5 -6.76 -24.40 -1.43
C GLU A 5 -6.36 -23.02 -0.88
N LEU A 6 -5.31 -22.40 -1.43
CA LEU A 6 -4.88 -21.06 -1.04
C LEU A 6 -5.96 -20.02 -1.32
N ARG A 7 -6.56 -20.07 -2.52
CA ARG A 7 -7.67 -19.18 -2.87
C ARG A 7 -8.84 -19.36 -1.90
N LYS A 8 -9.24 -20.60 -1.62
CA LYS A 8 -10.32 -20.89 -0.67
C LYS A 8 -9.98 -20.36 0.72
N TYR A 9 -8.73 -20.49 1.16
CA TYR A 9 -8.27 -19.95 2.44
C TYR A 9 -8.39 -18.41 2.46
N ILE A 10 -7.93 -17.72 1.43
CA ILE A 10 -8.01 -16.25 1.33
C ILE A 10 -9.48 -15.78 1.30
N LEU A 11 -10.34 -16.42 0.51
CA LEU A 11 -11.75 -16.06 0.38
C LEU A 11 -12.54 -16.22 1.68
N ASN A 12 -12.21 -17.23 2.48
CA ASN A 12 -12.88 -17.51 3.74
C ASN A 12 -12.19 -16.89 4.95
N PHE A 13 -11.06 -16.22 4.76
CA PHE A 13 -10.33 -15.56 5.83
C PHE A 13 -11.23 -14.57 6.56
N SER A 14 -11.24 -14.68 7.88
CA SER A 14 -11.88 -13.77 8.81
C SER A 14 -10.86 -13.22 9.80
N LEU A 15 -11.07 -11.97 10.21
CA LEU A 15 -10.30 -11.35 11.29
C LEU A 15 -10.46 -12.11 12.63
N GLY A 16 -11.49 -12.95 12.74
CA GLY A 16 -11.72 -13.82 13.88
C GLY A 16 -10.90 -15.11 13.90
N ASP A 17 -10.18 -15.46 12.83
CA ASP A 17 -9.52 -16.77 12.68
C ASP A 17 -8.26 -16.92 13.58
N GLY A 18 -7.81 -15.84 14.22
CA GLY A 18 -6.67 -15.85 15.13
C GLY A 18 -6.98 -16.42 16.52
N PRO A 19 -5.95 -16.84 17.28
CA PRO A 19 -6.11 -17.42 18.63
C PRO A 19 -6.74 -16.47 19.66
N HIS A 20 -6.79 -15.17 19.35
CA HIS A 20 -7.39 -14.13 20.19
C HIS A 20 -8.66 -13.53 19.57
N GLY A 21 -9.18 -14.10 18.48
CA GLY A 21 -10.29 -13.54 17.70
C GLY A 21 -9.95 -12.18 17.07
N ASN A 22 -10.99 -11.46 16.64
CA ASN A 22 -10.83 -10.11 16.10
C ASN A 22 -10.54 -9.13 17.24
N GLN A 23 -9.38 -8.48 17.20
CA GLN A 23 -8.91 -7.51 18.20
C GLN A 23 -9.45 -6.08 17.97
N GLY A 24 -10.59 -5.97 17.29
CA GLY A 24 -11.23 -4.70 16.96
C GLY A 24 -10.87 -4.14 15.58
N TYR A 25 -10.19 -4.93 14.74
CA TYR A 25 -9.85 -4.52 13.38
C TYR A 25 -11.07 -4.60 12.45
N ASN A 26 -11.14 -3.70 11.48
CA ASN A 26 -12.19 -3.71 10.46
C ASN A 26 -11.85 -4.60 9.26
N ARG A 27 -10.58 -4.58 8.83
CA ARG A 27 -10.04 -5.35 7.71
C ARG A 27 -8.51 -5.34 7.76
N VAL A 28 -7.91 -6.13 6.89
CA VAL A 28 -6.49 -6.10 6.57
C VAL A 28 -6.26 -5.16 5.37
N LEU A 29 -5.35 -4.21 5.51
CA LEU A 29 -4.86 -3.38 4.41
C LEU A 29 -3.49 -3.86 3.96
N LEU A 30 -3.43 -4.42 2.75
CA LEU A 30 -2.19 -4.73 2.06
C LEU A 30 -1.70 -3.46 1.36
N GLN A 31 -0.85 -2.70 2.03
CA GLN A 31 -0.38 -1.38 1.56
C GLN A 31 0.84 -1.53 0.65
N LEU A 32 0.64 -1.36 -0.66
CA LEU A 32 1.70 -1.49 -1.66
C LEU A 32 2.53 -0.22 -1.76
N PHE A 33 3.85 -0.35 -1.60
CA PHE A 33 4.83 0.69 -1.86
C PHE A 33 5.80 0.21 -2.93
N GLY A 34 6.29 1.12 -3.77
CA GLY A 34 7.15 0.75 -4.90
C GLY A 34 7.35 1.93 -5.84
N TYR A 35 8.50 1.98 -6.52
CA TYR A 35 8.75 3.03 -7.50
C TYR A 35 7.78 2.87 -8.69
N ALA A 36 7.55 3.95 -9.44
CA ALA A 36 6.80 3.87 -10.69
C ALA A 36 7.47 2.86 -11.64
N GLY A 37 6.66 2.02 -12.28
CA GLY A 37 7.15 0.97 -13.18
C GLY A 37 7.69 -0.30 -12.49
N HIS A 38 7.66 -0.40 -11.16
CA HIS A 38 8.13 -1.62 -10.46
C HIS A 38 7.11 -2.76 -10.42
N GLY A 39 5.94 -2.57 -11.01
CA GLY A 39 4.93 -3.64 -11.15
C GLY A 39 3.83 -3.66 -10.10
N LYS A 40 3.58 -2.55 -9.37
CA LYS A 40 2.46 -2.45 -8.41
C LYS A 40 1.12 -2.81 -9.06
N SER A 41 0.80 -2.18 -10.21
CA SER A 41 -0.43 -2.46 -10.96
C SER A 41 -0.52 -3.91 -11.42
N SER A 42 0.59 -4.49 -11.90
CA SER A 42 0.65 -5.90 -12.30
C SER A 42 0.41 -6.85 -11.13
N PHE A 43 0.94 -6.53 -9.94
CA PHE A 43 0.69 -7.29 -8.72
C PHE A 43 -0.80 -7.27 -8.35
N ILE A 44 -1.43 -6.09 -8.33
CA ILE A 44 -2.87 -5.93 -8.05
C ILE A 44 -3.71 -6.77 -9.02
N ASN A 45 -3.46 -6.64 -10.32
CA ASN A 45 -4.20 -7.37 -11.35
C ASN A 45 -4.04 -8.89 -11.21
N SER A 46 -2.83 -9.36 -10.87
CA SER A 46 -2.56 -10.78 -10.65
C SER A 46 -3.33 -11.32 -9.43
N CYS A 47 -3.34 -10.58 -8.32
CA CYS A 47 -4.12 -10.93 -7.14
C CYS A 47 -5.62 -10.99 -7.45
N LYS A 48 -6.15 -9.98 -8.16
CA LYS A 48 -7.56 -9.93 -8.55
C LYS A 48 -7.93 -11.06 -9.50
N TYR A 49 -7.08 -11.37 -10.47
CA TYR A 49 -7.30 -12.49 -11.40
C TYR A 49 -7.45 -13.83 -10.67
N ILE A 50 -6.55 -14.13 -9.73
CA ILE A 50 -6.59 -15.37 -8.95
C ILE A 50 -7.87 -15.43 -8.09
N ILE A 51 -8.26 -14.32 -7.46
CA ILE A 51 -9.40 -14.31 -6.54
C ILE A 51 -10.73 -14.36 -7.28
N ASP A 52 -10.86 -13.59 -8.35
CA ASP A 52 -12.07 -13.55 -9.15
C ASP A 52 -12.31 -14.87 -9.92
N ASP A 53 -11.27 -15.69 -10.16
CA ASP A 53 -11.35 -17.02 -10.78
C ASP A 53 -12.09 -17.00 -12.12
N ARG A 54 -11.70 -16.04 -12.95
CA ARG A 54 -12.29 -15.82 -14.27
C ARG A 54 -11.44 -16.49 -15.34
N GLU A 55 -12.12 -16.94 -16.40
CA GLU A 55 -11.45 -17.45 -17.60
C GLU A 55 -10.66 -16.34 -18.32
N GLU A 56 -11.19 -15.11 -18.33
CA GLU A 56 -10.57 -13.95 -18.97
C GLU A 56 -9.90 -13.01 -17.98
N PHE A 57 -8.74 -12.48 -18.37
CA PHE A 57 -8.01 -11.48 -17.61
C PHE A 57 -8.68 -10.09 -17.75
N ILE A 58 -8.91 -9.43 -16.61
CA ILE A 58 -9.45 -8.07 -16.55
C ILE A 58 -8.42 -7.16 -15.89
N GLU A 59 -8.12 -6.02 -16.53
CA GLU A 59 -7.26 -4.99 -15.96
C GLU A 59 -8.06 -4.15 -14.96
N HIS A 60 -7.65 -4.18 -13.69
CA HIS A 60 -8.25 -3.39 -12.60
C HIS A 60 -7.39 -2.18 -12.22
N ALA A 61 -6.07 -2.35 -12.24
CA ALA A 61 -5.09 -1.32 -11.98
C ALA A 61 -4.29 -1.04 -13.25
N GLU A 62 -4.32 0.21 -13.71
CA GLU A 62 -3.55 0.65 -14.88
C GLU A 62 -2.09 0.90 -14.49
N PRO A 63 -1.12 0.60 -15.36
CA PRO A 63 0.27 0.95 -15.12
C PRO A 63 0.49 2.46 -15.17
N GLU A 64 1.29 2.96 -14.22
CA GLU A 64 1.77 4.35 -14.27
C GLU A 64 2.70 4.56 -15.48
N ASN A 65 2.29 5.42 -16.42
CA ASN A 65 3.11 5.75 -17.59
C ASN A 65 4.39 6.50 -17.19
N ILE A 66 5.55 5.91 -17.46
CA ILE A 66 6.90 6.48 -17.20
C ILE A 66 7.12 7.82 -17.94
N GLN A 67 6.40 8.06 -19.05
CA GLN A 67 6.56 9.26 -19.89
C GLN A 67 5.86 10.53 -19.36
N SER A 68 4.95 10.43 -18.39
CA SER A 68 4.52 11.64 -17.68
C SER A 68 5.61 12.02 -16.69
N LYS A 69 6.37 13.09 -16.98
CA LYS A 69 7.35 13.74 -16.10
C LYS A 69 6.70 14.38 -14.85
N GLY A 70 5.79 13.68 -14.21
CA GLY A 70 5.00 14.04 -13.04
C GLY A 70 4.10 12.86 -12.73
N GLY A 71 4.45 12.10 -11.68
CA GLY A 71 3.81 10.83 -11.32
C GLY A 71 2.30 10.96 -11.21
N LYS A 72 1.57 10.19 -12.05
CA LYS A 72 0.12 10.25 -12.19
C LYS A 72 -0.67 9.51 -11.11
N THR A 73 -0.05 8.72 -10.24
CA THR A 73 -0.73 8.27 -9.02
C THR A 73 -0.71 9.40 -8.02
N MET A 74 -1.62 10.35 -8.24
CA MET A 74 -1.95 11.37 -7.27
C MET A 74 -3.00 10.83 -6.30
N ILE A 75 -3.60 9.65 -6.50
CA ILE A 75 -4.71 9.16 -5.66
C ILE A 75 -4.32 7.83 -5.02
N ARG A 76 -4.57 7.71 -3.70
CA ARG A 76 -4.41 6.45 -2.96
C ARG A 76 -5.59 5.53 -3.26
N LYS A 77 -5.42 4.53 -4.12
CA LYS A 77 -6.52 3.68 -4.60
C LYS A 77 -6.64 2.41 -3.77
N ALA A 78 -7.87 1.97 -3.53
CA ALA A 78 -8.15 0.69 -2.89
C ALA A 78 -8.80 -0.29 -3.86
N TYR A 79 -8.42 -1.55 -3.71
CA TYR A 79 -8.89 -2.69 -4.47
C TYR A 79 -9.29 -3.78 -3.49
N ASP A 80 -10.58 -3.97 -3.29
CA ASP A 80 -11.07 -5.03 -2.42
C ASP A 80 -10.72 -6.39 -3.03
N LEU A 81 -9.97 -7.17 -2.27
CA LEU A 81 -9.59 -8.53 -2.62
C LEU A 81 -10.65 -9.50 -2.07
N THR A 82 -11.04 -9.31 -0.81
CA THR A 82 -12.18 -9.98 -0.16
C THR A 82 -12.92 -8.98 0.72
N GLN A 83 -13.96 -9.41 1.44
CA GLN A 83 -14.63 -8.56 2.43
C GLN A 83 -13.68 -8.08 3.55
N ASN A 84 -12.64 -8.86 3.87
CA ASN A 84 -11.75 -8.60 5.00
C ASN A 84 -10.33 -8.18 4.58
N ILE A 85 -10.01 -8.19 3.28
CA ILE A 85 -8.68 -7.88 2.75
C ILE A 85 -8.83 -6.88 1.60
N THR A 86 -8.21 -5.71 1.76
CA THR A 86 -8.16 -4.68 0.73
C THR A 86 -6.70 -4.42 0.38
N ILE A 87 -6.37 -4.39 -0.91
CA ILE A 87 -5.08 -3.91 -1.40
C ILE A 87 -5.16 -2.40 -1.59
N VAL A 88 -4.18 -1.68 -1.06
CA VAL A 88 -4.07 -0.22 -1.23
C VAL A 88 -2.85 0.09 -2.08
N ASP A 89 -3.07 0.69 -3.23
CA ASP A 89 -2.01 1.24 -4.08
C ASP A 89 -1.63 2.61 -3.54
N ASN A 90 -0.55 2.66 -2.76
CA ASN A 90 0.00 3.93 -2.29
C ASN A 90 0.82 4.59 -3.39
N ARG A 91 0.92 5.92 -3.29
CA ARG A 91 1.78 6.68 -4.20
C ARG A 91 3.22 6.16 -4.09
N GLY A 92 3.81 5.87 -5.25
CA GLY A 92 5.16 5.34 -5.34
C GLY A 92 6.26 6.32 -4.97
N PHE A 93 7.46 5.80 -4.76
CA PHE A 93 8.67 6.60 -4.48
C PHE A 93 9.07 7.45 -5.70
N CYS A 94 9.44 8.71 -5.48
CA CYS A 94 10.05 9.57 -6.51
C CYS A 94 11.55 9.80 -6.23
N THR A 95 11.87 10.45 -5.10
CA THR A 95 13.23 10.82 -4.71
C THR A 95 13.57 10.51 -3.24
N MET A 96 12.62 10.06 -2.42
CA MET A 96 12.79 9.63 -1.01
C MET A 96 13.38 10.70 -0.06
N LYS A 97 13.33 11.97 -0.47
CA LYS A 97 13.69 13.14 0.36
C LYS A 97 12.82 13.24 1.61
N SER A 98 13.23 14.04 2.59
CA SER A 98 12.59 14.11 3.93
C SER A 98 11.07 14.34 3.90
N PHE A 99 10.59 15.28 3.07
CA PHE A 99 9.15 15.54 2.93
C PHE A 99 8.43 14.37 2.27
N GLU A 100 9.05 13.77 1.26
CA GLU A 100 8.48 12.60 0.61
C GLU A 100 8.31 11.45 1.61
N ARG A 101 9.34 11.20 2.41
CA ARG A 101 9.33 10.17 3.45
C ARG A 101 8.24 10.38 4.51
N ALA A 102 8.02 11.62 4.93
CA ALA A 102 6.99 11.93 5.91
C ALA A 102 5.58 11.62 5.35
N GLU A 103 5.33 11.96 4.09
CA GLU A 103 4.08 11.60 3.41
C GLU A 103 3.92 10.08 3.25
N MET A 104 5.01 9.37 3.00
CA MET A 104 4.98 7.90 2.95
C MET A 104 4.58 7.28 4.30
N TYR A 105 5.12 7.79 5.40
CA TYR A 105 4.71 7.33 6.73
C TYR A 105 3.27 7.75 7.06
N ALA A 106 2.81 8.89 6.57
CA ALA A 106 1.41 9.29 6.68
C ALA A 106 0.47 8.32 5.93
N GLN A 107 0.84 7.90 4.71
CA GLN A 107 0.12 6.87 3.97
C GLN A 107 0.17 5.52 4.70
N LEU A 108 1.35 5.10 5.17
CA LEU A 108 1.53 3.85 5.92
C LEU A 108 0.69 3.80 7.18
N GLY A 109 0.65 4.89 7.95
CA GLY A 109 -0.17 5.02 9.16
C GLY A 109 -1.67 5.20 8.88
N ASN A 110 -2.09 5.18 7.62
CA ASN A 110 -3.48 5.38 7.20
C ASN A 110 -4.06 6.76 7.59
N PHE A 111 -3.19 7.75 7.82
CA PHE A 111 -3.57 9.14 8.11
C PHE A 111 -4.04 9.88 6.85
N ILE A 112 -3.62 9.45 5.68
CA ILE A 112 -4.14 9.97 4.41
C ILE A 112 -5.31 9.09 3.95
N PRO A 113 -6.53 9.63 3.81
CA PRO A 113 -7.69 8.83 3.44
C PRO A 113 -7.53 8.09 2.12
N ILE A 114 -8.14 6.91 2.03
CA ILE A 114 -8.22 6.12 0.80
C ILE A 114 -9.20 6.81 -0.15
N GLY A 115 -8.86 6.88 -1.44
CA GLY A 115 -9.64 7.53 -2.48
C GLY A 115 -9.34 9.03 -2.65
N GLU A 116 -8.48 9.59 -1.79
CA GLU A 116 -8.09 10.99 -1.85
C GLU A 116 -6.78 11.23 -2.58
N GLU A 117 -6.61 12.48 -3.01
CA GLU A 117 -5.41 12.94 -3.67
C GLU A 117 -4.26 13.14 -2.66
N VAL A 118 -3.19 12.37 -2.86
CA VAL A 118 -1.89 12.50 -2.23
C VAL A 118 -1.11 13.59 -2.95
N ILE A 119 -1.00 14.77 -2.34
CA ILE A 119 -0.23 15.91 -2.85
C ILE A 119 1.02 16.10 -2.00
N TRP A 120 2.20 15.85 -2.59
CA TRP A 120 3.48 16.17 -1.95
C TRP A 120 3.50 17.64 -1.55
N THR A 121 3.60 17.89 -0.25
CA THR A 121 3.82 19.23 0.27
C THR A 121 5.30 19.39 0.62
N ASP A 122 5.86 20.55 0.28
CA ASP A 122 7.16 21.00 0.76
C ASP A 122 7.02 21.89 2.01
N ASN A 123 5.79 21.99 2.57
CA ASN A 123 5.45 22.85 3.68
C ASN A 123 5.08 22.03 4.92
N TYR A 124 5.96 22.08 5.91
CA TYR A 124 5.81 21.42 7.21
C TYR A 124 4.49 21.76 7.93
N THR A 125 4.09 23.03 7.97
CA THR A 125 2.84 23.45 8.65
C THR A 125 1.63 22.85 7.98
N SER A 126 1.60 22.81 6.65
CA SER A 126 0.49 22.18 5.93
C SER A 126 0.44 20.67 6.15
N MET A 127 1.59 20.02 6.32
CA MET A 127 1.65 18.59 6.62
C MET A 127 1.16 18.28 8.03
N MET A 128 1.58 19.08 9.02
CA MET A 128 1.14 18.90 10.41
C MET A 128 -0.35 19.12 10.58
N ASN A 129 -0.92 20.18 10.00
CA ASN A 129 -2.36 20.42 10.06
C ASN A 129 -3.15 19.23 9.45
N LYS A 130 -2.68 18.66 8.33
CA LYS A 130 -3.31 17.47 7.73
C LYS A 130 -3.26 16.25 8.64
N LEU A 131 -2.14 16.03 9.34
CA LEU A 131 -1.99 14.93 10.28
C LEU A 131 -2.89 15.11 11.50
N GLU A 132 -2.94 16.33 12.05
CA GLU A 132 -3.84 16.67 13.17
C GLU A 132 -5.32 16.47 12.78
N ASP A 133 -5.73 16.93 11.61
CA ASP A 133 -7.10 16.73 11.10
C ASP A 133 -7.44 15.24 10.88
N ALA A 134 -6.45 14.43 10.49
CA ALA A 134 -6.60 12.99 10.33
C ALA A 134 -6.67 12.24 11.66
N GLU A 135 -5.92 12.66 12.68
CA GLU A 135 -6.02 12.12 14.04
C GLU A 135 -7.41 12.37 14.67
N LEU A 136 -8.06 13.48 14.30
CA LEU A 136 -9.41 13.80 14.75
C LEU A 136 -10.50 12.96 14.08
N ASN A 137 -10.23 12.43 12.87
CA ASN A 137 -11.12 11.56 12.10
C ASN A 137 -10.49 10.18 11.95
N LEU A 138 -10.31 9.47 13.09
CA LEU A 138 -9.74 8.13 13.08
C LEU A 138 -10.49 7.24 12.10
N ASN A 139 -9.82 6.90 11.00
CA ASN A 139 -10.15 5.69 10.26
C ASN A 139 -10.00 4.54 11.26
N TYR A 140 -11.13 3.96 11.68
CA TYR A 140 -11.22 2.81 12.57
C TYR A 140 -10.11 1.78 12.27
N PRO A 141 -9.57 1.08 13.29
CA PRO A 141 -8.27 0.45 13.17
C PRO A 141 -8.30 -0.65 12.11
N ASP A 142 -7.61 -0.39 11.01
CA ASP A 142 -7.31 -1.39 9.99
C ASP A 142 -6.00 -2.09 10.37
N PHE A 143 -5.89 -3.39 10.10
CA PHE A 143 -4.65 -4.13 10.30
C PHE A 143 -3.73 -3.90 9.09
N ILE A 144 -2.60 -3.21 9.29
CA ILE A 144 -1.76 -2.74 8.19
C ILE A 144 -0.62 -3.73 7.93
N VAL A 145 -0.52 -4.17 6.67
CA VAL A 145 0.59 -4.98 6.16
C VAL A 145 1.29 -4.21 5.05
N PRO A 146 2.49 -3.66 5.29
CA PRO A 146 3.27 -3.00 4.24
C PRO A 146 3.85 -4.05 3.28
N ILE A 147 3.74 -3.82 1.98
CA ILE A 147 4.32 -4.66 0.94
C ILE A 147 5.18 -3.78 0.02
N LEU A 148 6.46 -4.09 -0.07
CA LEU A 148 7.35 -3.45 -1.04
C LEU A 148 7.34 -4.23 -2.36
N ILE A 149 7.00 -3.55 -3.44
CA ILE A 149 7.12 -4.06 -4.81
C ILE A 149 8.37 -3.45 -5.46
N TYR A 150 9.26 -4.35 -5.92
CA TYR A 150 10.54 -3.98 -6.48
C TYR A 150 10.86 -4.77 -7.75
N SER A 151 11.27 -4.08 -8.82
CA SER A 151 11.76 -4.72 -10.04
C SER A 151 13.26 -5.00 -9.91
N ALA A 152 13.65 -6.26 -10.12
CA ALA A 152 15.06 -6.68 -10.12
C ALA A 152 15.87 -6.03 -11.26
N ASP A 153 15.20 -5.58 -12.33
CA ASP A 153 15.84 -4.88 -13.45
C ASP A 153 16.19 -3.42 -13.10
N TYR A 154 15.68 -2.91 -11.99
CA TYR A 154 16.06 -1.60 -11.49
C TYR A 154 17.38 -1.72 -10.72
N ASP A 155 18.37 -0.91 -11.09
CA ASP A 155 19.64 -0.84 -10.37
C ASP A 155 19.58 0.26 -9.29
N LEU A 156 19.34 -0.16 -8.05
CA LEU A 156 19.36 0.74 -6.89
C LEU A 156 20.79 1.20 -6.60
N LYS A 157 21.01 2.50 -6.73
CA LYS A 157 22.24 3.15 -6.28
C LYS A 157 22.32 3.09 -4.75
N ASP A 158 23.55 3.04 -4.22
CA ASP A 158 23.78 2.87 -2.77
C ASP A 158 22.99 3.86 -1.88
N PRO A 159 22.87 5.16 -2.20
CA PRO A 159 22.05 6.08 -1.39
C PRO A 159 20.56 5.68 -1.35
N GLN A 160 20.00 5.25 -2.48
CA GLN A 160 18.59 4.82 -2.54
C GLN A 160 18.38 3.49 -1.81
N ARG A 161 19.39 2.61 -1.82
CA ARG A 161 19.37 1.35 -1.08
C ARG A 161 19.28 1.58 0.43
N GLU A 162 20.08 2.51 0.97
CA GLU A 162 20.04 2.85 2.39
C GLU A 162 18.72 3.53 2.81
N GLU A 163 18.18 4.39 1.95
CA GLU A 163 16.86 5.00 2.18
C GLU A 163 15.74 3.95 2.19
N LEU A 164 15.76 3.03 1.23
CA LEU A 164 14.79 1.95 1.17
C LEU A 164 14.91 1.03 2.40
N LYS A 165 16.13 0.67 2.78
CA LYS A 165 16.37 -0.12 4.00
C LYS A 165 15.79 0.58 5.24
N THR A 166 16.05 1.87 5.40
CA THR A 166 15.51 2.67 6.50
C THR A 166 13.98 2.68 6.49
N PHE A 167 13.37 2.80 5.31
CA PHE A 167 11.91 2.74 5.18
C PHE A 167 11.36 1.38 5.64
N LEU A 168 11.96 0.27 5.20
CA LEU A 168 11.55 -1.09 5.58
C LEU A 168 11.69 -1.33 7.09
N GLU A 169 12.77 -0.86 7.72
CA GLU A 169 12.94 -0.92 9.17
C GLU A 169 11.83 -0.17 9.91
N ASN A 170 11.45 1.02 9.42
CA ASN A 170 10.37 1.80 10.00
C ASN A 170 8.99 1.17 9.78
N CYS A 171 8.77 0.49 8.64
CA CYS A 171 7.55 -0.30 8.42
C CYS A 171 7.36 -1.35 9.52
N VAL A 172 8.43 -2.07 9.87
CA VAL A 172 8.41 -3.07 10.96
C VAL A 172 8.14 -2.40 12.30
N ILE A 173 8.76 -1.26 12.58
CA ILE A 173 8.53 -0.52 13.85
C ILE A 173 7.07 -0.07 13.97
N MET A 174 6.48 0.47 12.90
CA MET A 174 5.13 1.05 12.92
C MET A 174 4.02 0.00 12.90
N THR A 175 4.23 -1.14 12.24
CA THR A 175 3.17 -2.14 11.99
C THR A 175 3.43 -3.49 12.66
N GLY A 176 4.64 -3.72 13.17
CA GLY A 176 5.08 -5.00 13.72
C GLY A 176 5.33 -6.09 12.68
N LYS A 177 5.18 -5.78 11.37
CA LYS A 177 5.30 -6.73 10.26
C LYS A 177 5.92 -6.09 9.01
N ILE A 178 6.55 -6.92 8.19
CA ILE A 178 6.86 -6.66 6.78
C ILE A 178 6.91 -7.98 6.02
#